data_AF-A0A4Q3WC76-F1
#
_entry.id   AF-A0A4Q3WC76-F1
#
_cell.length_a   1.000
_cell.length_b   1.000
_cell.length_c   1.000
_cell.angle_alpha   90.00
_cell.angle_beta   90.00
_cell.angle_gamma   90.00
#
_symmetry.space_group_name_H-M   'P 1'
#
loop_
_entity.id
_entity.type
_entity.pdbx_description
1 polymer ?
#
loop_
_entity_poly.entity_id
_entity_poly.type
_entity_poly.pdbx_seq_one_letter_code
_entity_poly.pdbx_strand_id
1 'polypeptide(L)'
;MRKPGTFFIEHNPVAIQTARAQGENAVQALAQLALMVFVPGAAQIALSIALLGTAISSEVVLIVIVYGVGFVTLTYFANRWTQPLLDQAIEANQENSRFVGNAVNAMETIRYFNGDRWISEKFAEKAELSRSSWIRWSWRHIALSGVFGFALALQLGVTYLFMLPRFEVGDMSLGDLVLINLVLVQLNRPFEMIGTAIDEIFRSVSRFQPFADMWQEPDDLASHG
;
A
#
# COMPACT_ATOMS: atom_id res chain seq x y z
N MET A 1 -30.22 -15.81 13.27
CA MET A 1 -31.13 -15.95 12.12
C MET A 1 -32.26 -14.94 12.27
N ARG A 2 -31.96 -13.65 12.05
CA ARG A 2 -32.93 -12.54 12.20
C ARG A 2 -33.34 -11.92 10.85
N LYS A 3 -32.78 -12.40 9.73
CA LYS A 3 -33.06 -11.86 8.39
C LYS A 3 -34.29 -12.55 7.77
N PRO A 4 -35.09 -11.81 6.98
CA PRO A 4 -36.31 -12.34 6.36
C PRO A 4 -36.00 -13.46 5.35
N GLY A 5 -36.98 -14.33 5.10
CA GLY A 5 -36.82 -15.45 4.16
C GLY A 5 -36.43 -15.02 2.73
N THR A 6 -36.80 -13.82 2.32
CA THR A 6 -36.43 -13.20 1.04
C THR A 6 -34.93 -12.91 0.92
N PHE A 7 -34.25 -12.58 2.02
CA PHE A 7 -32.80 -12.35 2.05
C PHE A 7 -32.02 -13.59 1.58
N PHE A 8 -32.41 -14.77 2.05
CA PHE A 8 -31.76 -16.04 1.68
C PHE A 8 -32.09 -16.52 0.27
N ILE A 9 -33.09 -15.91 -0.38
CA ILE A 9 -33.45 -16.15 -1.77
C ILE A 9 -32.62 -15.25 -2.69
N GLU A 10 -32.39 -14.00 -2.29
CA GLU A 10 -31.57 -13.03 -3.03
C GLU A 10 -30.06 -13.29 -2.87
N HIS A 11 -29.65 -13.81 -1.70
CA HIS A 11 -28.25 -14.08 -1.38
C HIS A 11 -28.02 -15.59 -1.19
N ASN A 12 -27.30 -16.20 -2.14
CA ASN A 12 -26.87 -17.59 -2.01
C ASN A 12 -26.01 -17.77 -0.74
N PRO A 13 -26.17 -18.87 0.03
CA PRO A 13 -25.33 -19.22 1.17
C PRO A 13 -23.82 -19.03 0.95
N VAL A 14 -23.32 -19.31 -0.26
CA VAL A 14 -21.91 -19.08 -0.62
C VAL A 14 -21.56 -17.60 -0.60
N ALA A 15 -22.42 -16.74 -1.15
CA ALA A 15 -22.21 -15.29 -1.16
C ALA A 15 -22.16 -14.71 0.26
N ILE A 16 -23.06 -15.16 1.14
CA ILE A 16 -23.09 -14.77 2.56
C ILE A 16 -21.81 -15.22 3.26
N GLN A 17 -21.38 -16.47 3.05
CA GLN A 17 -20.16 -17.01 3.65
C GLN A 17 -18.91 -16.25 3.17
N THR A 18 -18.82 -15.96 1.87
CA THR A 18 -17.73 -15.17 1.29
C THR A 18 -17.71 -13.75 1.83
N ALA A 19 -18.86 -13.05 1.87
CA ALA A 19 -18.96 -11.70 2.40
C ALA A 19 -18.53 -11.65 3.87
N ARG A 20 -19.01 -12.59 4.70
CA ARG A 20 -18.61 -12.70 6.10
C ARG A 20 -17.10 -12.91 6.25
N ALA A 21 -16.51 -13.86 5.51
CA ALA A 21 -15.08 -14.12 5.57
C ALA A 21 -14.25 -12.91 5.12
N GLN A 22 -14.68 -12.21 4.07
CA GLN A 22 -14.04 -10.96 3.62
C GLN A 22 -14.15 -9.85 4.67
N GLY A 23 -15.31 -9.73 5.33
CA GLY A 23 -15.54 -8.77 6.41
C GLY A 23 -14.65 -9.05 7.63
N GLU A 24 -14.57 -10.30 8.09
CA GLU A 24 -13.70 -10.71 9.20
C GLU A 24 -12.22 -10.40 8.89
N ASN A 25 -11.76 -10.76 7.68
CA ASN A 25 -10.40 -10.46 7.23
C ASN A 25 -10.14 -8.95 7.12
N ALA A 26 -11.12 -8.16 6.65
CA ALA A 26 -10.99 -6.71 6.55
C ALA A 26 -10.86 -6.05 7.94
N VAL A 27 -11.66 -6.48 8.91
CA VAL A 27 -11.57 -6.00 10.30
C VAL A 27 -10.23 -6.37 10.92
N GLN A 28 -9.76 -7.60 10.72
CA GLN A 28 -8.45 -8.04 11.20
C GLN A 28 -7.32 -7.22 10.57
N ALA A 29 -7.37 -6.96 9.27
CA ALA A 29 -6.39 -6.14 8.56
C ALA A 29 -6.36 -4.71 9.10
N LEU A 30 -7.53 -4.08 9.31
CA LEU A 30 -7.62 -2.74 9.89
C LEU A 30 -7.09 -2.69 11.33
N ALA A 31 -7.39 -3.70 12.14
CA ALA A 31 -6.87 -3.78 13.51
C ALA A 31 -5.35 -3.93 13.53
N GLN A 32 -4.78 -4.80 12.68
CA GLN A 32 -3.33 -4.96 12.55
C GLN A 32 -2.66 -3.67 12.06
N LEU A 33 -3.23 -3.02 11.05
CA LEU A 33 -2.74 -1.75 10.52
C LEU A 33 -2.77 -0.66 11.60
N ALA A 34 -3.86 -0.54 12.35
CA ALA A 34 -3.98 0.43 13.42
C ALA A 34 -2.89 0.21 14.48
N LEU A 35 -2.74 -1.02 14.97
CA LEU A 35 -1.84 -1.35 16.07
C LEU A 35 -0.36 -1.38 15.67
N MET A 36 -0.04 -1.91 14.49
CA MET A 36 1.35 -2.13 14.07
C MET A 36 1.93 -0.98 13.25
N VAL A 37 1.08 -0.16 12.61
CA VAL A 37 1.54 0.87 11.67
C VAL A 37 1.13 2.25 12.17
N PHE A 38 -0.17 2.47 12.37
CA PHE A 38 -0.69 3.81 12.65
C PHE A 38 -0.29 4.30 14.04
N VAL A 39 -0.49 3.50 15.09
CA VAL A 39 -0.13 3.87 16.47
C VAL A 39 1.36 4.18 16.61
N PRO A 40 2.31 3.30 16.25
CA PRO A 40 3.73 3.62 16.38
C PRO A 40 4.17 4.74 15.43
N GLY A 41 3.64 4.80 14.21
CA GLY A 41 3.96 5.86 13.25
C GLY A 41 3.51 7.25 13.72
N ALA A 42 2.27 7.35 14.20
CA ALA A 42 1.73 8.59 14.74
C ALA A 42 2.48 9.02 16.01
N ALA A 43 2.79 8.08 16.91
CA ALA A 43 3.58 8.36 18.11
C ALA A 43 4.98 8.87 17.74
N GLN A 44 5.65 8.22 16.79
CA GLN A 44 6.97 8.64 16.32
C GLN A 44 6.94 10.04 15.71
N ILE A 45 5.96 10.34 14.85
CA ILE A 45 5.79 11.68 14.27
C ILE A 45 5.53 12.72 15.36
N ALA A 46 4.62 12.44 16.29
CA ALA A 46 4.28 13.35 17.37
C ALA A 46 5.49 13.65 18.27
N LEU A 47 6.27 12.62 18.64
CA LEU A 47 7.48 12.77 19.43
C LEU A 47 8.56 13.54 18.69
N SER A 48 8.77 13.26 17.40
CA SER A 48 9.73 14.00 16.57
C SER A 48 9.34 15.46 16.38
N ILE A 49 8.05 15.75 16.15
CA ILE A 49 7.55 17.13 16.05
C ILE A 49 7.71 17.86 17.40
N ALA A 50 7.35 17.21 18.51
CA ALA A 50 7.54 17.77 19.84
C ALA A 50 9.02 18.09 20.10
N LEU A 51 9.92 17.13 19.81
CA LEU A 51 11.37 17.30 19.94
C LEU A 51 11.88 18.49 19.13
N LEU A 52 11.54 18.56 17.83
CA LEU A 52 11.98 19.65 16.95
C LEU A 52 11.40 21.01 17.37
N GLY A 53 10.15 21.04 17.82
CA GLY A 53 9.49 22.25 18.28
C GLY A 53 10.10 22.82 19.57
N THR A 54 10.48 21.95 20.51
CA THR A 54 11.09 22.39 21.78
C THR A 54 12.59 22.61 21.70
N ALA A 55 13.30 21.79 20.91
CA ALA A 55 14.76 21.83 20.86
C ALA A 55 15.30 22.83 19.83
N ILE A 56 14.55 23.12 18.76
CA ILE A 56 15.04 23.93 17.64
C ILE A 56 14.17 25.16 17.42
N SER A 57 13.02 25.03 16.76
CA SER A 57 12.08 26.13 16.52
C SER A 57 10.77 25.64 15.88
N SER A 58 9.73 26.45 16.03
CA SER A 58 8.41 26.22 15.41
C SER A 58 8.42 26.24 13.88
N GLU A 59 9.36 26.96 13.26
CA GLU A 59 9.50 27.00 11.80
C GLU A 59 9.90 25.62 11.22
N VAL A 60 10.75 24.87 11.92
CA VAL A 60 11.14 23.52 11.50
C VAL A 60 9.95 22.58 11.56
N VAL A 61 9.11 22.72 12.58
CA VAL A 61 7.86 21.96 12.69
C VAL A 61 6.96 22.23 11.48
N LEU A 62 6.85 23.49 11.04
CA LEU A 62 6.08 23.82 9.84
C LEU A 62 6.66 23.15 8.59
N ILE A 63 7.99 23.18 8.40
CA ILE A 63 8.67 22.50 7.29
C ILE A 63 8.36 21.00 7.30
N VAL A 64 8.44 20.36 8.48
CA VAL A 64 8.16 18.93 8.66
C VAL A 64 6.72 18.59 8.32
N ILE A 65 5.75 19.41 8.77
CA ILE A 65 4.32 19.19 8.50
C ILE A 65 4.03 19.32 7.01
N VAL A 66 4.50 20.41 6.38
CA VAL A 66 4.30 20.65 4.94
C VAL A 66 4.93 19.53 4.11
N TYR A 67 6.18 19.16 4.46
CA TYR A 67 6.85 18.03 3.83
C TYR A 67 6.08 16.72 4.02
N GLY A 68 5.65 16.42 5.24
CA GLY A 68 4.95 15.19 5.57
C GLY A 68 3.63 15.06 4.80
N VAL A 69 2.83 16.14 4.74
CA VAL A 69 1.60 16.17 3.93
C VAL A 69 1.90 15.96 2.45
N GLY A 70 2.92 16.65 1.92
CA GLY A 70 3.34 16.50 0.52
C GLY A 70 3.83 15.09 0.22
N PHE A 71 4.63 14.50 1.09
CA PHE A 71 5.20 13.17 0.95
C PHE A 71 4.11 12.09 1.01
N VAL A 72 3.22 12.15 2.00
CA VAL A 72 2.09 11.20 2.11
C VAL A 72 1.19 11.29 0.88
N THR A 73 0.90 12.50 0.41
CA THR A 73 0.09 12.71 -0.81
C THR A 73 0.78 12.12 -2.04
N LEU A 74 2.08 12.40 -2.21
CA LEU A 74 2.88 11.83 -3.28
C LEU A 74 2.89 10.30 -3.22
N THR A 75 3.08 9.71 -2.03
CA THR A 75 3.05 8.25 -1.84
C THR A 75 1.72 7.65 -2.26
N TYR A 76 0.60 8.25 -1.85
CA TYR A 76 -0.73 7.81 -2.24
C TYR A 76 -0.91 7.79 -3.77
N PHE A 77 -0.58 8.90 -4.46
CA PHE A 77 -0.71 8.96 -5.91
C PHE A 77 0.27 8.01 -6.63
N ALA A 78 1.51 7.90 -6.15
CA ALA A 78 2.51 6.98 -6.68
C ALA A 78 2.04 5.52 -6.60
N ASN A 79 1.48 5.12 -5.46
CA ASN A 79 0.92 3.79 -5.25
C ASN A 79 -0.27 3.55 -6.18
N ARG A 80 -1.23 4.48 -6.23
CA ARG A 80 -2.40 4.41 -7.11
C ARG A 80 -2.01 4.23 -8.58
N TRP A 81 -0.95 4.91 -9.02
CA TRP A 81 -0.48 4.83 -10.40
C TRP A 81 0.26 3.53 -10.72
N THR A 82 0.92 2.93 -9.74
CA THR A 82 1.75 1.73 -9.94
C THR A 82 0.99 0.43 -9.70
N GLN A 83 -0.06 0.45 -8.89
CA GLN A 83 -0.89 -0.72 -8.57
C GLN A 83 -1.36 -1.50 -9.81
N PRO A 84 -1.96 -0.87 -10.84
CA PRO A 84 -2.43 -1.62 -12.02
C PRO A 84 -1.31 -2.34 -12.78
N LEU A 85 -0.09 -1.80 -12.77
CA LEU A 85 1.08 -2.45 -13.38
C LEU A 85 1.53 -3.66 -12.57
N LEU A 86 1.46 -3.55 -11.24
CA LEU A 86 1.76 -4.67 -10.34
C LEU A 86 0.74 -5.79 -10.52
N ASP A 87 -0.55 -5.45 -10.56
CA ASP A 87 -1.63 -6.41 -10.76
C ASP A 87 -1.46 -7.18 -12.09
N GLN A 88 -1.16 -6.47 -13.18
CA GLN A 88 -0.86 -7.08 -14.48
C GLN A 88 0.36 -8.01 -14.44
N ALA A 89 1.42 -7.61 -13.74
CA ALA A 89 2.63 -8.44 -13.61
C ALA A 89 2.37 -9.71 -12.79
N ILE A 90 1.58 -9.60 -11.71
CA ILE A 90 1.16 -10.73 -10.89
C ILE A 90 0.27 -11.68 -11.70
N GLU A 91 -0.73 -11.16 -12.41
CA GLU A 91 -1.65 -11.96 -13.22
C GLU A 91 -0.91 -12.70 -14.34
N ALA A 92 -0.07 -12.01 -15.12
CA ALA A 92 0.73 -12.64 -16.17
C ALA A 92 1.66 -13.73 -15.62
N ASN A 93 2.21 -13.52 -14.43
CA ASN A 93 3.05 -14.51 -13.77
C ASN A 93 2.22 -15.73 -13.30
N GLN A 94 1.03 -15.51 -12.73
CA GLN A 94 0.13 -16.59 -12.33
C GLN A 94 -0.35 -17.42 -13.53
N GLU A 95 -0.71 -16.77 -14.63
CA GLU A 95 -1.05 -17.46 -15.88
C GLU A 95 0.10 -18.32 -16.38
N ASN A 96 1.33 -17.77 -16.37
CA ASN A 96 2.52 -18.51 -16.75
C ASN A 96 2.71 -19.74 -15.85
N SER A 97 2.66 -19.58 -14.52
CA SER A 97 2.77 -20.71 -13.59
C SER A 97 1.68 -21.78 -13.78
N ARG A 98 0.42 -21.37 -14.02
CA ARG A 98 -0.68 -22.29 -14.33
C ARG A 98 -0.44 -23.05 -15.62
N PHE A 99 0.01 -22.36 -16.66
CA PHE A 99 0.34 -22.97 -17.94
C PHE A 99 1.44 -24.02 -17.79
N VAL A 100 2.53 -23.69 -17.08
CA VAL A 100 3.63 -24.61 -16.81
C VAL A 100 3.15 -25.84 -16.03
N GLY A 101 2.37 -25.65 -14.97
CA GLY A 101 1.82 -26.76 -14.20
C GLY A 101 0.96 -27.70 -15.06
N ASN A 102 0.08 -27.14 -15.89
CA ASN A 102 -0.76 -27.93 -16.80
C ASN A 102 0.06 -28.66 -17.87
N ALA A 103 1.07 -27.99 -18.44
CA ALA A 103 1.95 -28.57 -19.45
C ALA A 103 2.76 -29.75 -18.89
N VAL A 104 3.27 -29.63 -17.67
CA VAL A 104 3.98 -30.72 -16.97
C VAL A 104 3.06 -31.93 -16.76
N ASN A 105 1.82 -31.69 -16.33
CA ASN A 105 0.84 -32.76 -16.15
C ASN A 105 0.44 -33.44 -17.47
N ALA A 106 0.48 -32.72 -18.59
CA ALA A 106 0.10 -33.22 -19.92
C ALA A 106 1.30 -33.60 -20.80
N MET A 107 2.51 -33.68 -20.25
CA MET A 107 3.75 -33.77 -21.03
C MET A 107 3.82 -35.03 -21.91
N GLU A 108 3.35 -36.16 -21.39
CA GLU A 108 3.31 -37.42 -22.14
C GLU A 108 2.35 -37.33 -23.34
N THR A 109 1.17 -36.72 -23.15
CA THR A 109 0.22 -36.46 -24.23
C THR A 109 0.82 -35.53 -25.27
N ILE A 110 1.45 -34.44 -24.85
CA ILE A 110 2.11 -33.49 -25.77
C ILE A 110 3.15 -34.19 -26.63
N ARG A 111 3.99 -35.03 -26.02
CA ARG A 111 5.02 -35.79 -26.72
C ARG A 111 4.44 -36.85 -27.65
N TYR A 112 3.32 -37.50 -27.26
CA TYR A 112 2.60 -38.45 -28.11
C TYR A 112 2.09 -37.79 -29.40
N PHE A 113 1.64 -36.54 -29.33
CA PHE A 113 1.19 -35.77 -30.49
C PHE A 113 2.30 -34.96 -31.20
N ASN A 114 3.58 -35.19 -30.88
CA ASN A 114 4.72 -34.41 -31.41
C ASN A 114 4.57 -32.89 -31.23
N GLY A 115 3.98 -32.46 -30.11
CA GLY A 115 3.68 -31.06 -29.79
C GLY A 115 4.84 -30.26 -29.19
N ASP A 116 6.06 -30.80 -29.12
CA ASP A 116 7.20 -30.20 -28.40
C ASP A 116 7.54 -28.79 -28.88
N ARG A 117 7.47 -28.54 -30.19
CA ARG A 117 7.73 -27.20 -30.75
C ARG A 117 6.62 -26.21 -30.36
N TRP A 118 5.36 -26.65 -30.47
CA TRP A 118 4.21 -25.82 -30.13
C TRP A 118 4.20 -25.42 -28.66
N ILE A 119 4.49 -26.37 -27.74
CA ILE A 119 4.53 -26.07 -26.31
C ILE A 119 5.70 -25.15 -25.95
N SER A 120 6.86 -25.32 -26.61
CA SER A 120 8.04 -24.49 -26.40
C SER A 120 7.79 -23.04 -26.85
N GLU A 121 7.15 -22.83 -28.00
CA GLU A 121 6.74 -21.51 -28.48
C GLU A 121 5.75 -20.85 -27.53
N LYS A 122 4.73 -21.60 -27.08
CA LYS A 122 3.73 -21.08 -26.12
C LYS A 122 4.34 -20.75 -24.76
N PHE A 123 5.30 -21.54 -24.28
CA PHE A 123 6.04 -21.24 -23.06
C PHE A 123 6.84 -19.94 -23.21
N ALA A 124 7.57 -19.77 -24.31
CA ALA A 124 8.34 -18.56 -24.57
C ALA A 124 7.44 -17.31 -24.63
N GLU A 125 6.27 -17.39 -25.27
CA GLU A 125 5.29 -16.32 -25.33
C GLU A 125 4.80 -15.91 -23.92
N LYS A 126 4.38 -16.88 -23.08
CA LYS A 126 3.90 -16.61 -21.72
C LYS A 126 5.01 -16.09 -20.80
N ALA A 127 6.23 -16.61 -20.94
CA ALA A 127 7.39 -16.15 -20.19
C ALA A 127 7.75 -14.70 -20.55
N GLU A 128 7.72 -14.33 -21.84
CA GLU A 128 8.02 -12.96 -22.27
C GLU A 128 6.93 -11.97 -21.86
N LEU A 129 5.65 -12.38 -21.86
CA LEU A 129 4.56 -11.54 -21.33
C LEU A 129 4.73 -11.26 -19.83
N SER A 130 5.07 -12.29 -19.04
CA SER A 130 5.37 -12.11 -17.61
C SER A 130 6.57 -11.19 -17.41
N ARG A 131 7.67 -11.46 -18.12
CA ARG A 131 8.91 -10.67 -18.04
C ARG A 131 8.69 -9.20 -18.43
N SER A 132 8.05 -8.94 -19.55
CA SER A 132 7.77 -7.57 -20.02
C SER A 132 6.86 -6.80 -19.06
N SER A 133 5.90 -7.47 -18.42
CA SER A 133 5.03 -6.85 -17.41
C SER A 133 5.80 -6.48 -16.14
N TRP A 134 6.68 -7.37 -15.64
CA TRP A 134 7.58 -7.06 -14.53
C TRP A 134 8.57 -5.94 -14.84
N ILE A 135 9.13 -5.91 -16.04
CA ILE A 135 10.03 -4.84 -16.48
C ILE A 135 9.31 -3.49 -16.48
N ARG A 136 8.09 -3.42 -17.02
CA ARG A 136 7.27 -2.18 -17.02
C ARG A 136 6.98 -1.68 -15.61
N TRP A 137 6.58 -2.58 -14.71
CA TRP A 137 6.37 -2.24 -13.30
C TRP A 137 7.66 -1.74 -12.64
N SER A 138 8.77 -2.47 -12.83
CA SER A 138 10.07 -2.15 -12.22
C SER A 138 10.62 -0.79 -12.66
N TRP A 139 10.59 -0.49 -13.96
CA TRP A 139 10.99 0.82 -14.47
C TRP A 139 10.18 1.97 -13.88
N ARG A 140 8.86 1.79 -13.77
CA ARG A 140 7.98 2.79 -13.18
C ARG A 140 8.27 2.99 -11.70
N HIS A 141 8.50 1.91 -10.98
CA HIS A 141 8.84 1.93 -9.56
C HIS A 141 10.19 2.64 -9.33
N ILE A 142 11.22 2.33 -10.13
CA ILE A 142 12.53 3.01 -10.07
C ILE A 142 12.39 4.52 -10.33
N ALA A 143 11.60 4.91 -11.33
CA ALA A 143 11.36 6.32 -11.62
C ALA A 143 10.71 7.05 -10.43
N LEU A 144 9.73 6.42 -9.77
CA LEU A 144 9.09 6.96 -8.57
C LEU A 144 10.06 7.03 -7.37
N SER A 145 10.92 6.04 -7.17
CA SER A 145 11.99 6.09 -6.17
C SER A 145 12.92 7.29 -6.36
N GLY A 146 13.21 7.66 -7.61
CA GLY A 146 13.92 8.90 -7.94
C GLY A 146 13.17 10.15 -7.50
N VAL A 147 11.84 10.20 -7.67
CA VAL A 147 11.00 11.32 -7.20
C VAL A 147 11.01 11.43 -5.68
N PHE A 148 10.92 10.32 -4.95
CA PHE A 148 11.05 10.33 -3.48
C PHE A 148 12.44 10.81 -3.04
N GLY A 149 13.50 10.34 -3.69
CA GLY A 149 14.87 10.83 -3.44
C GLY A 149 15.01 12.33 -3.68
N PHE A 150 14.39 12.86 -4.73
CA PHE A 150 14.35 14.30 -4.99
C PHE A 150 13.55 15.06 -3.92
N ALA A 151 12.40 14.54 -3.48
CA ALA A 151 11.61 15.13 -2.41
C ALA A 151 12.42 15.24 -1.10
N LEU A 152 13.20 14.21 -0.77
CA LEU A 152 14.13 14.22 0.37
C LEU A 152 15.23 15.27 0.22
N ALA A 153 15.88 15.33 -0.94
CA ALA A 153 16.91 16.31 -1.21
C ALA A 153 16.36 17.74 -1.12
N LEU A 154 15.14 17.96 -1.64
CA LEU A 154 14.44 19.24 -1.56
C LEU A 154 14.12 19.60 -0.11
N GLN A 155 13.61 18.67 0.69
CA GLN A 155 13.32 18.89 2.11
C GLN A 155 14.58 19.32 2.87
N LEU A 156 15.69 18.60 2.69
CA LEU A 156 16.96 18.93 3.32
C LEU A 156 17.48 20.29 2.84
N GLY A 157 17.42 20.54 1.52
CA GLY A 157 17.83 21.82 0.94
C GLY A 157 17.07 23.01 1.49
N VAL A 158 15.73 22.91 1.56
CA VAL A 158 14.88 23.95 2.16
C VAL A 158 15.22 24.13 3.65
N THR A 159 15.39 23.03 4.38
CA THR A 159 15.76 23.08 5.80
C THR A 159 17.09 23.81 6.01
N TYR A 160 18.13 23.50 5.22
CA TYR A 160 19.41 24.19 5.30
C TYR A 160 19.32 25.67 4.94
N LEU A 161 18.53 26.05 3.93
CA LEU A 161 18.35 27.46 3.55
C LEU A 161 17.76 28.29 4.69
N PHE A 162 16.82 27.73 5.47
CA PHE A 162 16.24 28.41 6.63
C PHE A 162 17.19 28.43 7.84
N MET A 163 18.05 27.43 7.98
CA MET A 163 18.91 27.27 9.17
C MET A 163 20.28 27.91 9.04
N LEU A 164 20.83 28.01 7.83
CA LEU A 164 22.16 28.59 7.57
C LEU A 164 22.33 29.99 8.20
N PRO A 165 21.39 30.93 8.05
CA PRO A 165 21.53 32.24 8.68
C PRO A 165 21.60 32.18 10.22
N ARG A 166 20.85 31.25 10.85
CA ARG A 166 20.85 31.08 12.31
C ARG A 166 22.15 30.46 12.81
N PHE A 167 22.71 29.55 12.02
CA PHE A 167 24.02 28.97 12.29
C PHE A 167 25.14 30.02 12.19
N GLU A 168 25.10 30.89 11.18
CA GLU A 168 26.09 31.97 11.01
C GLU A 168 26.06 33.00 12.13
N VAL A 169 24.88 33.29 12.68
CA VAL A 169 24.70 34.23 13.82
C VAL A 169 25.05 33.56 15.17
N GLY A 170 25.27 32.24 15.19
CA GLY A 170 25.61 31.48 16.40
C GLY A 170 24.42 31.06 17.25
N ASP A 171 23.19 31.25 16.77
CA ASP A 171 21.95 30.85 17.44
C ASP A 171 21.72 29.33 17.40
N MET A 172 22.48 28.61 16.56
CA MET A 172 22.36 27.16 16.38
C MET A 172 23.73 26.49 16.31
N SER A 173 23.87 25.33 16.95
CA SER A 173 25.12 24.57 16.93
C SER A 173 25.18 23.59 15.75
N LEU A 174 26.38 23.08 15.46
CA LEU A 174 26.54 21.98 14.50
C LEU A 174 25.77 20.72 14.94
N GLY A 175 25.67 20.48 16.26
CA GLY A 175 24.91 19.36 16.81
C GLY A 175 23.43 19.45 16.48
N ASP A 176 22.86 20.65 16.53
CA ASP A 176 21.47 20.90 16.19
C ASP A 176 21.17 20.62 14.72
N LEU A 177 22.06 21.05 13.82
CA LEU A 177 21.96 20.76 12.39
C LEU A 177 21.96 19.25 12.10
N VAL A 178 22.87 18.51 12.75
CA VAL A 178 22.94 17.05 12.61
C VAL A 178 21.69 16.39 13.19
N LEU A 179 21.20 16.84 14.35
CA LEU A 179 19.99 16.33 14.99
C LEU A 179 18.77 16.50 14.08
N ILE A 180 18.58 17.69 13.51
CA ILE A 180 17.49 17.97 12.57
C ILE A 180 17.59 17.02 11.38
N ASN A 181 18.76 16.92 10.76
CA ASN A 181 18.95 16.05 9.60
C ASN A 181 18.57 14.59 9.92
N LEU A 182 19.05 14.07 11.05
CA LEU A 182 18.75 12.71 11.49
C LEU A 182 17.25 12.50 11.74
N VAL A 183 16.59 13.42 12.43
CA VAL A 183 15.14 13.34 12.70
C VAL A 183 14.35 13.43 11.40
N LEU A 184 14.70 14.35 10.49
CA LEU A 184 14.03 14.49 9.19
C LEU A 184 14.16 13.22 8.35
N VAL A 185 15.35 12.62 8.29
CA VAL A 185 15.58 11.36 7.58
C VAL A 185 14.76 10.23 8.22
N GLN A 186 14.72 10.16 9.55
CA GLN A 186 13.99 9.14 10.29
C GLN A 186 12.47 9.23 10.08
N LEU A 187 11.93 10.44 9.89
CA LEU A 187 10.50 10.69 9.69
C LEU A 187 9.95 10.17 8.35
N ASN A 188 10.80 9.85 7.38
CA ASN A 188 10.34 9.33 6.10
C ASN A 188 9.70 7.95 6.22
N ARG A 189 10.23 7.11 7.10
CA ARG A 189 9.65 5.78 7.37
C ARG A 189 8.20 5.88 7.87
N PRO A 190 7.88 6.62 8.95
CA PRO A 190 6.49 6.74 9.39
C PRO A 190 5.60 7.46 8.36
N PHE A 191 6.10 8.42 7.57
CA PHE A 191 5.30 9.02 6.49
C PHE A 191 4.97 8.02 5.37
N GLU A 192 5.94 7.21 4.94
CA GLU A 192 5.74 6.13 3.96
C GLU A 192 4.73 5.09 4.48
N MET A 193 4.85 4.73 5.76
CA MET A 193 3.92 3.83 6.44
C MET A 193 2.50 4.39 6.43
N ILE A 194 2.31 5.69 6.72
CA ILE A 194 0.98 6.33 6.65
C ILE A 194 0.44 6.34 5.23
N GLY A 195 1.26 6.71 4.23
CA GLY A 195 0.84 6.70 2.83
C GLY A 195 0.36 5.32 2.38
N THR A 196 1.08 4.27 2.76
CA THR A 196 0.70 2.88 2.48
C THR A 196 -0.52 2.42 3.26
N ALA A 197 -0.67 2.88 4.51
CA ALA A 197 -1.81 2.54 5.36
C ALA A 197 -3.13 3.10 4.80
N ILE A 198 -3.11 4.28 4.19
CA ILE A 198 -4.30 4.88 3.57
C ILE A 198 -4.88 3.95 2.49
N ASP A 199 -4.03 3.43 1.60
CA ASP A 199 -4.46 2.48 0.56
C ASP A 199 -5.06 1.20 1.15
N GLU A 200 -4.47 0.69 2.21
CA GLU A 200 -4.93 -0.54 2.86
C GLU A 200 -6.25 -0.33 3.62
N ILE A 201 -6.47 0.87 4.19
CA ILE A 201 -7.76 1.25 4.75
C ILE A 201 -8.82 1.24 3.66
N PHE A 202 -8.60 1.91 2.52
CA PHE A 202 -9.56 1.93 1.42
C PHE A 202 -9.85 0.53 0.87
N ARG A 203 -8.82 -0.31 0.71
CA ARG A 203 -9.00 -1.72 0.30
C ARG A 203 -9.80 -2.52 1.32
N SER A 204 -9.53 -2.36 2.60
CA SER A 204 -10.24 -3.07 3.66
C SER A 204 -11.69 -2.63 3.77
N VAL A 205 -11.96 -1.33 3.65
CA VAL A 205 -13.33 -0.80 3.58
C VAL A 205 -14.08 -1.38 2.38
N SER A 206 -13.46 -1.40 1.20
CA SER A 206 -14.07 -2.01 0.01
C SER A 206 -14.38 -3.49 0.19
N ARG A 207 -13.48 -4.26 0.84
CA ARG A 207 -13.71 -5.68 1.17
C ARG A 207 -14.79 -5.89 2.24
N PHE A 208 -15.00 -4.92 3.13
CA PHE A 208 -16.02 -4.98 4.18
C PHE A 208 -17.42 -4.59 3.67
N GLN A 209 -17.49 -3.75 2.63
CA GLN A 209 -18.75 -3.19 2.12
C GLN A 209 -19.82 -4.25 1.82
N PRO A 210 -19.55 -5.37 1.11
CA PRO A 210 -20.58 -6.37 0.83
C PRO A 210 -21.19 -6.99 2.09
N PHE A 211 -20.39 -7.17 3.14
CA PHE A 211 -20.88 -7.68 4.43
C PHE A 211 -21.72 -6.62 5.16
N ALA A 212 -21.29 -5.35 5.10
CA ALA A 212 -22.03 -4.25 5.71
C ALA A 212 -23.40 -4.06 5.07
N ASP A 213 -23.49 -4.15 3.74
CA ASP A 213 -24.74 -4.03 2.99
C ASP A 213 -25.72 -5.15 3.40
N MET A 214 -25.26 -6.41 3.41
CA MET A 214 -26.07 -7.56 3.87
C MET A 214 -26.48 -7.45 5.35
N TRP A 215 -25.65 -6.83 6.19
CA TRP A 215 -25.96 -6.63 7.60
C TRP A 215 -27.04 -5.57 7.82
N GLN A 216 -27.06 -4.52 6.99
CA GLN A 216 -28.01 -3.40 7.08
C GLN A 216 -29.41 -3.73 6.58
N GLU A 217 -29.60 -4.82 5.83
CA GLU A 217 -30.93 -5.24 5.40
C GLU A 217 -31.89 -5.41 6.59
N PRO A 218 -33.16 -4.97 6.49
CA PRO A 218 -34.07 -5.00 7.62
C PRO A 218 -34.25 -6.43 8.16
N ASP A 219 -34.11 -6.56 9.48
CA ASP A 219 -34.42 -7.81 10.19
C ASP A 219 -35.93 -8.09 10.13
N ASP A 220 -36.29 -9.37 10.09
CA ASP A 220 -37.68 -9.82 10.10
C ASP A 220 -38.28 -9.60 11.49
N LEU A 221 -38.86 -8.41 11.70
CA LEU A 221 -39.52 -8.02 12.94
C LEU A 221 -40.84 -8.80 13.19
N ALA A 222 -41.20 -9.76 12.34
CA ALA A 222 -42.47 -10.49 12.41
C ALA A 222 -42.54 -11.63 13.44
N SER A 223 -41.50 -11.87 14.27
CA SER A 223 -41.46 -13.03 15.18
C SER A 223 -41.42 -12.73 16.68
N HIS A 224 -41.76 -11.52 17.12
CA HIS A 224 -42.00 -11.21 18.53
C HIS A 224 -43.48 -10.93 18.77
N GLY A 225 -44.25 -12.01 18.86
CA GLY A 225 -45.52 -12.06 19.60
C GLY A 225 -45.27 -12.51 21.03
#